data_AF-G2QIE9-F1
#
_entry.id   AF-G2QIE9-F1
#
_cell.length_a   1.000
_cell.length_b   1.000
_cell.length_c   1.000
_cell.angle_alpha   90.00
_cell.angle_beta   90.00
_cell.angle_gamma   90.00
#
_symmetry.space_group_name_H-M   'P 1'
#
loop_
_entity.id
_entity.type
_entity.pdbx_description
1 polymer ?
#
loop_
_entity_poly.entity_id
_entity_poly.type
_entity_poly.pdbx_seq_one_letter_code
_entity_poly.pdbx_strand_id
1 'polypeptide(L)'
;EVYRLTIMLVYLHRVTENSRSQWLRTQQYIDRAYGDLAQLGSCDRQLPVFILGCEARSDEQRAVVLDLIARTEKGTSSRSFNYARELVKAVWVQDELASREVKYWDKLSYVLSCCKNLPTFV
;
A
#
# COMPACT_ATOMS: atom_id res chain seq x y z
N GLU A 1 -15.64 0.02 -6.33
CA GLU A 1 -15.26 1.28 -7.01
C GLU A 1 -14.83 2.42 -6.07
N VAL A 2 -15.51 2.68 -4.95
CA VAL A 2 -15.22 3.83 -4.04
C VAL A 2 -13.77 3.86 -3.53
N TYR A 3 -13.21 2.71 -3.17
CA TYR A 3 -11.80 2.61 -2.71
C TYR A 3 -10.79 3.06 -3.77
N ARG A 4 -11.10 2.95 -5.08
CA ARG A 4 -10.15 3.31 -6.16
C ARG A 4 -9.81 4.79 -6.16
N LEU A 5 -10.79 5.66 -5.87
CA LEU A 5 -10.57 7.11 -5.81
C LEU A 5 -9.71 7.47 -4.61
N THR A 6 -9.97 6.89 -3.45
CA THR A 6 -9.18 7.11 -2.24
C THR A 6 -7.72 6.67 -2.44
N ILE A 7 -7.50 5.50 -3.05
CA ILE A 7 -6.17 4.96 -3.36
C ILE A 7 -5.43 5.81 -4.39
N MET A 8 -6.13 6.25 -5.44
CA MET A 8 -5.57 7.15 -6.44
C MET A 8 -5.18 8.50 -5.81
N LEU A 9 -6.00 9.03 -4.89
CA LEU A 9 -5.69 10.27 -4.19
C LEU A 9 -4.47 10.14 -3.28
N VAL A 10 -4.33 9.03 -2.57
CA VAL A 10 -3.12 8.74 -1.77
C VAL A 10 -1.88 8.72 -2.67
N TYR A 11 -1.92 7.97 -3.77
CA TYR A 11 -0.82 7.93 -4.73
C TYR A 11 -0.49 9.30 -5.30
N LEU A 12 -1.49 9.99 -5.85
CA LEU A 12 -1.33 11.31 -6.47
C LEU A 12 -0.72 12.29 -5.47
N HIS A 13 -1.18 12.28 -4.24
CA HIS A 13 -0.71 13.19 -3.21
C HIS A 13 0.74 12.93 -2.80
N ARG A 14 1.12 11.65 -2.70
CA ARG A 14 2.52 11.25 -2.46
C ARG A 14 3.43 11.62 -3.60
N VAL A 15 2.94 11.53 -4.84
CA VAL A 15 3.67 11.92 -6.06
C VAL A 15 3.90 13.43 -6.13
N THR A 16 2.92 14.23 -5.68
CA THR A 16 2.96 15.69 -5.84
C THR A 16 3.76 16.44 -4.77
N GLU A 17 4.39 15.74 -3.80
CA GLU A 17 5.23 16.29 -2.70
C GLU A 17 4.95 17.77 -2.38
N ASN A 18 3.82 18.11 -1.74
CA ASN A 18 3.60 19.52 -1.43
C ASN A 18 2.86 19.77 -0.12
N SER A 19 3.51 20.51 0.78
CA SER A 19 2.96 21.21 1.95
C SER A 19 2.40 20.38 3.14
N ARG A 20 2.62 20.89 4.35
CA ARG A 20 2.18 20.29 5.63
C ARG A 20 0.64 20.26 5.78
N SER A 21 -0.09 21.17 5.12
CA SER A 21 -1.57 21.21 5.10
C SER A 21 -2.20 20.07 4.31
N GLN A 22 -1.46 19.55 3.35
CA GLN A 22 -1.85 18.48 2.46
C GLN A 22 -1.74 17.10 3.16
N TRP A 23 -0.76 16.93 4.05
CA TRP A 23 -0.57 15.73 4.87
C TRP A 23 -1.81 15.36 5.70
N LEU A 24 -2.48 16.34 6.33
CA LEU A 24 -3.64 16.09 7.17
C LEU A 24 -4.84 15.55 6.38
N ARG A 25 -5.06 16.07 5.16
CA ARG A 25 -6.09 15.56 4.26
C ARG A 25 -5.76 14.15 3.79
N THR A 26 -4.49 13.88 3.53
CA THR A 26 -4.03 12.55 3.11
C THR A 26 -4.20 11.52 4.19
N GLN A 27 -3.93 11.85 5.45
CA GLN A 27 -4.22 10.96 6.57
C GLN A 27 -5.72 10.62 6.66
N GLN A 28 -6.62 11.60 6.50
CA GLN A 28 -8.06 11.33 6.46
C GLN A 28 -8.47 10.38 5.32
N TYR A 29 -7.85 10.53 4.13
CA TYR A 29 -8.08 9.59 3.02
C TYR A 29 -7.52 8.21 3.32
N ILE A 30 -6.34 8.11 3.94
CA ILE A 30 -5.73 6.83 4.33
C ILE A 30 -6.62 6.11 5.36
N ASP A 31 -7.04 6.79 6.42
CA ASP A 31 -7.89 6.21 7.46
C ASP A 31 -9.21 5.69 6.88
N ARG A 32 -9.83 6.47 5.99
CA ARG A 32 -11.03 6.06 5.28
C ARG A 32 -10.76 4.84 4.39
N ALA A 33 -9.64 4.81 3.68
CA ALA A 33 -9.25 3.68 2.83
C ALA A 33 -9.14 2.39 3.65
N TYR A 34 -8.54 2.45 4.84
CA TYR A 34 -8.44 1.28 5.73
C TYR A 34 -9.80 0.80 6.23
N GLY A 35 -10.71 1.73 6.56
CA GLY A 35 -12.10 1.38 6.89
C GLY A 35 -12.82 0.65 5.75
N ASP A 36 -12.65 1.15 4.51
CA ASP A 36 -13.23 0.52 3.31
C ASP A 36 -12.57 -0.85 3.03
N LEU A 37 -11.25 -0.96 3.16
CA LEU A 37 -10.50 -2.21 2.93
C LEU A 37 -10.88 -3.32 3.92
N ALA A 38 -11.10 -2.98 5.19
CA ALA A 38 -11.50 -3.94 6.21
C ALA A 38 -12.83 -4.63 5.84
N GLN A 39 -13.76 -3.87 5.26
CA GLN A 39 -15.08 -4.38 4.84
C GLN A 39 -15.07 -5.05 3.46
N LEU A 40 -14.03 -4.81 2.65
CA LEU A 40 -13.97 -5.31 1.27
C LEU A 40 -13.68 -6.81 1.22
N GLY A 41 -14.57 -7.59 0.59
CA GLY A 41 -14.42 -9.05 0.47
C GLY A 41 -13.17 -9.50 -0.29
N SER A 42 -12.81 -8.83 -1.39
CA SER A 42 -11.58 -9.08 -2.16
C SER A 42 -11.18 -7.86 -2.99
N CYS A 43 -9.92 -7.78 -3.41
CA CYS A 43 -9.42 -6.76 -4.33
C CYS A 43 -8.56 -7.39 -5.41
N ASP A 44 -9.09 -7.61 -6.61
CA ASP A 44 -8.36 -8.32 -7.68
C ASP A 44 -7.20 -7.53 -8.30
N ARG A 45 -6.99 -6.27 -7.90
CA ARG A 45 -5.92 -5.41 -8.43
C ARG A 45 -4.79 -5.29 -7.42
N GLN A 46 -3.58 -5.67 -7.82
CA GLN A 46 -2.40 -5.67 -6.96
C GLN A 46 -1.86 -4.28 -6.64
N LEU A 47 -1.82 -3.38 -7.63
CA LEU A 47 -1.26 -2.04 -7.45
C LEU A 47 -1.97 -1.24 -6.34
N PRO A 48 -3.31 -1.23 -6.26
CA PRO A 48 -4.02 -0.57 -5.16
C PRO A 48 -3.66 -1.11 -3.77
N VAL A 49 -3.52 -2.43 -3.64
CA VAL A 49 -3.15 -3.08 -2.38
C VAL A 49 -1.69 -2.74 -2.02
N PHE A 50 -0.80 -2.70 -3.01
CA PHE A 50 0.59 -2.29 -2.80
C PHE A 50 0.69 -0.85 -2.30
N ILE A 51 0.03 0.10 -2.97
CA ILE A 51 0.06 1.53 -2.60
C ILE A 51 -0.45 1.72 -1.17
N LEU A 52 -1.61 1.16 -0.82
CA LEU A 52 -2.13 1.29 0.54
C LEU A 52 -1.27 0.55 1.56
N GLY A 53 -0.76 -0.63 1.22
CA GLY A 53 0.17 -1.37 2.08
C GLY A 53 1.39 -0.53 2.46
N CYS A 54 1.93 0.25 1.53
CA CYS A 54 3.05 1.17 1.81
C CYS A 54 2.72 2.28 2.81
N GLU A 55 1.43 2.55 3.05
CA GLU A 55 0.98 3.56 4.00
C GLU A 55 0.71 3.01 5.41
N ALA A 56 0.82 1.70 5.62
CA ALA A 56 0.54 1.08 6.92
C ALA A 56 1.63 1.44 7.94
N ARG A 57 1.23 2.17 8.99
CA ARG A 57 2.12 2.61 10.07
C ARG A 57 1.87 1.90 11.41
N SER A 58 0.76 1.18 11.54
CA SER A 58 0.42 0.40 12.73
C SER A 58 0.20 -1.07 12.39
N ASP A 59 0.32 -1.94 13.39
CA ASP A 59 0.11 -3.38 13.21
C ASP A 59 -1.34 -3.71 12.81
N GLU A 60 -2.31 -2.90 13.24
CA GLU A 60 -3.71 -3.02 12.82
C GLU A 60 -3.87 -2.74 11.32
N GLN A 61 -3.24 -1.68 10.82
CA GLN A 61 -3.27 -1.35 9.38
C GLN A 61 -2.57 -2.42 8.55
N ARG A 62 -1.43 -2.94 9.04
CA ARG A 62 -0.70 -4.05 8.41
C ARG A 62 -1.55 -5.32 8.36
N ALA A 63 -2.26 -5.63 9.45
CA ALA A 63 -3.17 -6.77 9.51
C ALA A 63 -4.31 -6.64 8.50
N VAL A 64 -4.93 -5.46 8.35
CA VAL A 64 -5.99 -5.22 7.34
C VAL A 64 -5.49 -5.50 5.93
N VAL A 65 -4.28 -5.08 5.58
CA VAL A 65 -3.68 -5.32 4.26
C VAL A 65 -3.42 -6.80 4.03
N LEU A 66 -2.79 -7.49 4.99
CA LEU A 66 -2.50 -8.92 4.88
C LEU A 66 -3.77 -9.77 4.83
N ASP A 67 -4.80 -9.40 5.58
CA ASP A 67 -6.10 -10.06 5.55
C ASP A 67 -6.82 -9.86 4.21
N LEU A 68 -6.81 -8.64 3.65
CA LEU A 68 -7.35 -8.40 2.31
C LEU A 68 -6.65 -9.24 1.24
N ILE A 69 -5.32 -9.35 1.32
CA ILE A 69 -4.55 -10.21 0.42
C ILE A 69 -5.00 -11.67 0.59
N ALA A 70 -5.08 -12.15 1.82
CA ALA A 70 -5.50 -13.53 2.11
C ALA A 70 -6.93 -13.83 1.63
N ARG A 71 -7.87 -12.90 1.80
CA ARG A 71 -9.24 -13.03 1.28
C ARG A 71 -9.27 -13.04 -0.24
N THR A 72 -8.43 -12.22 -0.89
CA THR A 72 -8.32 -12.16 -2.35
C THR A 72 -7.73 -13.45 -2.91
N GLU A 73 -6.69 -14.02 -2.30
CA GLU A 73 -6.06 -15.27 -2.72
C GLU A 73 -6.95 -16.51 -2.49
N LYS A 74 -7.89 -16.45 -1.54
CA LYS A 74 -8.91 -17.50 -1.35
C LYS A 74 -10.00 -17.47 -2.43
N GLY A 75 -10.13 -16.36 -3.17
CA GLY A 75 -11.08 -16.23 -4.27
C GLY A 75 -10.67 -17.05 -5.50
N THR A 76 -11.57 -17.22 -6.45
CA THR A 76 -11.38 -18.02 -7.68
C THR A 76 -10.29 -17.48 -8.63
N SER A 77 -9.71 -16.32 -8.31
CA SER A 77 -8.63 -15.68 -9.06
C SER A 77 -7.30 -16.38 -8.73
N SER A 78 -6.79 -17.21 -9.64
CA SER A 78 -5.45 -17.84 -9.56
C SER A 78 -4.27 -16.86 -9.55
N ARG A 79 -4.49 -15.55 -9.40
CA ARG A 79 -3.43 -14.55 -9.42
C ARG A 79 -2.77 -14.48 -8.06
N SER A 80 -1.51 -14.90 -8.02
CA SER A 80 -0.68 -14.81 -6.81
C SER A 80 -0.46 -13.35 -6.42
N PHE A 81 -0.91 -12.95 -5.23
CA PHE A 81 -0.59 -11.63 -4.63
C PHE A 81 0.77 -11.62 -3.93
N ASN A 82 1.56 -12.69 -4.09
CA ASN A 82 2.84 -12.86 -3.42
C ASN A 82 3.79 -11.67 -3.67
N TYR A 83 3.87 -11.18 -4.91
CA TYR A 83 4.70 -9.99 -5.21
C TYR A 83 4.26 -8.75 -4.43
N ALA A 84 2.97 -8.40 -4.44
CA ALA A 84 2.48 -7.24 -3.70
C ALA A 84 2.72 -7.41 -2.18
N ARG A 85 2.47 -8.61 -1.65
CA ARG A 85 2.69 -8.96 -0.24
C ARG A 85 4.14 -8.74 0.17
N GLU A 86 5.10 -9.27 -0.60
CA GLU A 86 6.52 -9.19 -0.24
C GLU A 86 7.08 -7.76 -0.40
N LEU A 87 6.64 -7.02 -1.41
CA LEU A 87 7.06 -5.62 -1.59
C LEU A 87 6.54 -4.73 -0.45
N VAL A 88 5.29 -4.91 -0.02
CA VAL A 88 4.72 -4.17 1.11
C VAL A 88 5.49 -4.46 2.40
N LYS A 89 5.82 -5.73 2.67
CA LYS A 89 6.64 -6.09 3.84
C LYS A 89 8.04 -5.47 3.77
N ALA A 90 8.67 -5.46 2.59
CA ALA A 90 9.98 -4.83 2.42
C ALA A 90 9.94 -3.33 2.73
N VAL A 91 8.87 -2.65 2.32
CA VAL A 91 8.61 -1.25 2.67
C VAL A 91 8.48 -1.08 4.20
N TRP A 92 7.75 -1.97 4.88
CA TRP A 92 7.60 -1.91 6.34
C TRP A 92 8.92 -2.12 7.08
N VAL A 93 9.73 -3.09 6.65
CA VAL A 93 11.06 -3.33 7.23
C VAL A 93 11.95 -2.11 7.03
N GLN A 94 11.89 -1.46 5.86
CA GLN A 94 12.65 -0.23 5.63
C GLN A 94 12.21 0.91 6.56
N ASP A 95 10.91 1.05 6.83
CA ASP A 95 10.40 2.03 7.78
C ASP A 95 10.83 1.77 9.22
N GLU A 96 10.83 0.50 9.65
CA GLU A 96 11.23 0.12 10.99
C GLU A 96 12.74 0.30 11.22
N LEU A 97 13.54 0.06 10.19
CA LEU A 97 14.99 0.27 10.25
C LEU A 97 15.40 1.74 10.14
N ALA A 98 14.53 2.60 9.62
CA ALA A 98 14.88 3.99 9.36
C ALA A 98 14.97 4.80 10.65
N SER A 99 16.14 5.40 10.90
CA SER A 99 16.35 6.32 12.03
C SER A 99 15.72 7.71 11.84
N ARG A 100 15.26 8.01 10.62
CA ARG A 100 14.63 9.29 10.22
C ARG A 100 13.59 9.03 9.14
N GLU A 101 12.64 9.95 8.97
CA GLU A 101 11.63 9.85 7.91
C GLU A 101 12.32 9.81 6.52
N VAL A 102 12.10 8.71 5.81
CA VAL A 102 12.58 8.51 4.43
C VAL A 102 11.52 9.05 3.47
N LYS A 103 11.94 9.79 2.44
CA LYS A 103 11.02 10.27 1.42
C LYS A 103 10.33 9.09 0.74
N TYR A 104 9.07 9.29 0.39
CA TYR A 104 8.22 8.24 -0.17
C TYR A 104 8.85 7.60 -1.42
N TRP A 105 9.37 8.42 -2.33
CA TRP A 105 10.01 7.95 -3.56
C TRP A 105 11.31 7.20 -3.32
N ASP A 106 12.14 7.66 -2.39
CA ASP A 106 13.41 6.99 -2.07
C ASP A 106 13.13 5.58 -1.52
N LYS A 107 12.07 5.43 -0.73
CA LYS A 107 11.61 4.15 -0.19
C LYS A 107 11.16 3.19 -1.29
N LEU A 108 10.24 3.65 -2.14
CA LEU A 108 9.75 2.83 -3.26
C LEU A 108 10.87 2.47 -4.24
N SER A 109 11.72 3.44 -4.58
CA SER A 109 12.84 3.24 -5.48
C SER A 109 13.81 2.18 -4.95
N TYR A 110 14.14 2.24 -3.65
CA TYR A 110 14.99 1.26 -3.01
C TYR A 110 14.38 -0.16 -3.08
N VAL A 111 13.14 -0.32 -2.60
CA VAL A 111 12.48 -1.64 -2.59
C VAL A 111 12.36 -2.22 -4.01
N LEU A 112 11.97 -1.41 -4.99
CA LEU A 112 11.87 -1.83 -6.39
C LEU A 112 13.23 -2.16 -7.00
N SER A 113 14.31 -1.47 -6.60
CA SER A 113 15.68 -1.76 -7.06
C SER A 113 16.22 -3.10 -6.55
N CYS A 114 15.70 -3.60 -5.43
CA CYS A 114 16.07 -4.90 -4.87
C CYS A 114 15.37 -6.09 -5.58
N CYS A 115 14.39 -5.82 -6.43
CA CYS A 115 13.66 -6.86 -7.15
C CYS A 115 14.49 -7.45 -8.29
N LYS A 116 14.62 -8.78 -8.33
CA LYS A 116 15.27 -9.48 -9.45
C LYS A 116 14.52 -9.30 -10.78
N ASN A 117 13.20 -9.24 -10.71
CA ASN A 117 12.30 -8.98 -11.83
C ASN A 117 11.40 -7.80 -11.46
N LEU A 118 11.16 -6.89 -12.41
CA LEU A 118 10.25 -5.77 -12.16
C LEU A 118 8.84 -6.33 -11.86
N PRO A 119 8.21 -5.94 -10.74
CA PRO A 119 6.90 -6.45 -10.38
C PRO A 119 5.86 -6.02 -11.41
N THR A 120 5.17 -7.00 -11.97
CA THR A 120 4.04 -6.77 -12.85
C THR A 120 2.77 -6.77 -11.99
N PHE A 121 2.25 -5.59 -11.65
CA PHE A 121 1.01 -5.44 -10.89
C PHE A 121 -0.23 -5.70 -11.77
N VAL A 122 -0.38 -6.95 -12.25
CA VAL A 122 -1.39 -7.38 -13.26
C VAL A 122 -2.72 -7.76 -12.65
#